data_AF-A0A1L3JDB0-F1
#
_entry.id   AF-A0A1L3JDB0-F1
#
_cell.length_a   1.000
_cell.length_b   1.000
_cell.length_c   1.000
_cell.angle_alpha   90.00
_cell.angle_beta   90.00
_cell.angle_gamma   90.00
#
_symmetry.space_group_name_H-M   'P 1'
#
loop_
_entity.id
_entity.type
_entity.pdbx_description
1 polymer ?
#
loop_
_entity_poly.entity_id
_entity_poly.type
_entity_poly.pdbx_seq_one_letter_code
_entity_poly.pdbx_strand_id
1 'polypeptide(L)' 'MEVIMQDQFNLASLAKLSNSELQALLATLTGQFHAASSEFDRSALQSQIAAVRLSLQLR' A
#
# COMPACT_ATOMS: atom_id res chain seq x y z
N MET A 1 0.85 25.02 11.35
CA MET A 1 0.77 24.37 10.02
C MET A 1 0.63 22.89 10.27
N GLU A 2 -0.50 22.35 9.85
CA GLU A 2 -0.99 21.03 10.21
C GLU A 2 0.00 19.93 9.83
N VAL A 3 0.23 19.03 10.77
CA VAL A 3 1.07 17.85 10.64
C VAL A 3 0.52 17.01 9.50
N ILE A 4 1.38 16.78 8.51
CA ILE A 4 1.23 15.94 7.31
C ILE A 4 0.38 14.70 7.62
N MET A 5 -0.94 14.80 7.40
CA MET A 5 -1.86 13.68 7.29
C MET A 5 -1.78 13.14 5.86
N GLN A 6 -0.61 12.62 5.48
CA GLN A 6 -0.48 11.83 4.25
C GLN A 6 -0.19 10.38 4.66
N ASP A 7 -1.14 9.52 4.33
CA ASP A 7 -1.02 8.07 4.29
C ASP A 7 -0.54 7.38 5.58
N GLN A 8 -1.45 7.31 6.56
CA GLN A 8 -1.48 6.16 7.47
C GLN A 8 -1.89 4.90 6.69
N PHE A 9 -1.06 4.45 5.75
CA PHE A 9 -1.07 3.05 5.36
C PHE A 9 -0.60 2.26 6.58
N ASN A 10 -1.54 1.95 7.45
CA ASN A 10 -1.27 1.48 8.79
C ASN A 10 -0.71 0.05 8.73
N LEU A 11 0.60 -0.07 8.91
CA LEU A 11 1.30 -1.36 8.96
C LEU A 11 0.69 -2.31 10.01
N ALA A 12 0.13 -1.78 11.10
CA ALA A 12 -0.55 -2.60 12.11
C ALA A 12 -1.86 -3.22 11.57
N SER A 13 -2.50 -2.60 10.59
CA SER A 13 -3.65 -3.17 9.89
C SER A 13 -3.21 -4.31 8.95
N LEU A 14 -2.07 -4.16 8.28
CA LEU A 14 -1.51 -5.21 7.40
C LEU A 14 -1.12 -6.47 8.17
N ALA A 15 -0.64 -6.32 9.41
CA ALA A 15 -0.30 -7.45 10.28
C ALA A 15 -1.52 -8.34 10.60
N LYS A 16 -2.74 -7.79 10.56
CA LYS A 16 -3.98 -8.52 10.87
C LYS A 16 -4.58 -9.26 9.67
N LEU A 17 -4.15 -8.93 8.45
CA LEU A 17 -4.62 -9.59 7.24
C LEU A 17 -4.06 -11.02 7.15
N SER A 18 -4.63 -11.88 6.33
CA SER A 18 -4.02 -13.16 5.92
C SER A 18 -3.08 -12.96 4.72
N ASN A 19 -2.31 -13.99 4.36
CA ASN A 19 -1.45 -13.96 3.17
C ASN A 19 -2.26 -13.74 1.88
N SER A 20 -3.41 -14.38 1.75
CA SER A 20 -4.30 -14.22 0.61
C SER A 20 -4.89 -12.81 0.54
N GLU A 21 -5.28 -12.23 1.67
CA GLU A 21 -5.76 -10.85 1.73
C GLU A 21 -4.66 -9.83 1.38
N LEU A 22 -3.42 -10.04 1.85
CA LEU A 22 -2.29 -9.20 1.46
C LEU A 22 -1.98 -9.31 -0.04
N GLN A 23 -2.06 -10.52 -0.62
CA GLN A 23 -1.87 -10.71 -2.07
C GLN A 23 -2.98 -10.02 -2.88
N ALA A 24 -4.23 -10.12 -2.44
CA ALA A 24 -5.35 -9.44 -3.07
C ALA A 24 -5.20 -7.91 -3.00
N LEU A 25 -4.75 -7.39 -1.85
CA LEU A 25 -4.44 -5.97 -1.67
C LEU A 25 -3.30 -5.53 -2.59
N LEU A 26 -2.23 -6.31 -2.68
CA LEU A 26 -1.10 -6.02 -3.56
C LEU A 26 -1.52 -5.97 -5.04
N ALA A 27 -2.34 -6.91 -5.49
CA ALA A 27 -2.87 -6.92 -6.85
C ALA A 27 -3.73 -5.68 -7.13
N THR A 28 -4.58 -5.31 -6.18
CA THR A 28 -5.44 -4.13 -6.26
C THR A 28 -4.62 -2.84 -6.37
N LEU A 29 -3.66 -2.63 -5.47
CA LEU A 29 -2.79 -1.45 -5.48
C LEU A 29 -1.93 -1.37 -6.74
N THR A 30 -1.45 -2.51 -7.24
CA THR A 30 -0.68 -2.57 -8.49
C THR A 30 -1.54 -2.20 -9.69
N GLY A 31 -2.80 -2.64 -9.74
CA GLY A 31 -3.75 -2.23 -10.77
C GLY A 31 -4.02 -0.73 -10.73
N GLN A 32 -4.23 -0.17 -9.53
CA GLN A 32 -4.40 1.27 -9.34
C GLN A 32 -3.15 2.05 -9.76
N PHE A 33 -1.95 1.57 -9.45
CA PHE A 33 -0.69 2.21 -9.84
C PHE A 33 -0.55 2.31 -11.36
N HIS A 34 -0.93 1.27 -12.10
CA HIS A 34 -0.94 1.31 -13.56
C HIS A 34 -2.03 2.22 -14.15
N ALA A 35 -3.19 2.29 -13.48
CA ALA A 35 -4.30 3.16 -13.88
C ALA A 35 -4.09 4.63 -13.48
N ALA A 36 -3.20 4.91 -12.53
CA ALA A 36 -2.95 6.26 -12.04
C ALA A 36 -2.34 7.15 -13.13
N SER A 37 -2.97 8.30 -13.33
CA SER A 37 -2.60 9.31 -14.32
C SER A 37 -1.72 10.42 -13.73
N SER A 38 -1.69 10.57 -12.40
CA SER A 38 -0.83 11.52 -11.70
C SER A 38 0.41 10.85 -11.12
N GLU A 39 1.56 11.52 -11.23
CA GLU A 39 2.82 11.08 -10.62
C GLU A 39 2.76 11.09 -9.08
N PHE A 40 1.98 12.01 -8.51
CA PHE A 40 1.72 12.06 -7.07
C PHE A 40 1.00 10.80 -6.59
N ASP A 41 -0.10 10.42 -7.28
CA ASP A 41 -0.87 9.22 -6.95
C ASP A 41 -0.03 7.96 -7.13
N ARG A 42 0.78 7.90 -8.20
CA ARG A 42 1.74 6.81 -8.41
C ARG A 42 2.73 6.69 -7.27
N SER A 43 3.28 7.79 -6.79
CA SER A 43 4.25 7.80 -5.68
C SER A 43 3.62 7.32 -4.37
N ALA A 44 2.39 7.75 -4.07
CA ALA A 44 1.64 7.29 -2.92
C ALA A 44 1.35 5.78 -3.01
N LEU A 45 0.83 5.31 -4.15
CA LEU A 45 0.55 3.89 -4.40
C LEU A 45 1.82 3.03 -4.34
N GLN A 46 2.95 3.55 -4.84
CA GLN A 46 4.24 2.84 -4.76
C GLN A 46 4.68 2.62 -3.31
N SER A 47 4.50 3.62 -2.44
CA SER A 47 4.78 3.49 -1.00
C SER A 47 3.89 2.42 -0.36
N GLN A 48 2.59 2.42 -0.67
CA GLN A 48 1.65 1.42 -0.16
C GLN A 48 2.00 0.00 -0.67
N ILE A 49 2.32 -0.16 -1.96
CA ILE A 49 2.78 -1.42 -2.55
C ILE A 49 4.01 -1.96 -1.83
N ALA A 50 5.00 -1.10 -1.54
CA ALA A 50 6.21 -1.49 -0.84
C ALA A 50 5.90 -2.00 0.59
N ALA A 51 5.00 -1.33 1.31
CA ALA A 51 4.57 -1.75 2.64
C ALA A 51 3.86 -3.10 2.65
N VAL A 52 2.99 -3.39 1.67
CA VAL A 52 2.34 -4.71 1.54
C VAL A 52 3.36 -5.79 1.20
N ARG A 53 4.29 -5.53 0.28
CA ARG A 53 5.37 -6.47 -0.06
C ARG A 53 6.25 -6.81 1.13
N LEU A 54 6.64 -5.80 1.91
CA LEU A 54 7.39 -6.01 3.15
C LEU A 54 6.59 -6.87 4.13
N SER A 55 5.29 -6.59 4.29
CA SER A 55 4.42 -7.36 5.18
C SER A 55 4.25 -8.82 4.73
N LEU A 56 4.32 -9.11 3.43
CA LEU A 56 4.32 -10.47 2.88
C LEU A 56 5.66 -11.19 3.12
N GLN A 57 6.78 -10.47 3.10
CA GLN A 57 8.12 -11.02 3.33
C GLN A 57 8.37 -11.38 4.80
N LEU A 58 7.67 -10.73 5.73
CA LEU A 58 7.81 -10.95 7.18
C LEU A 58 6.94 -12.11 7.71
N ARG A 59 6.29 -12.89 6.83
CA ARG A 59 5.41 -14.02 7.16
C ARG A 59 6.01 -15.34 6.74
#